data_AF-A0AAD4SA10-F1
#
_entry.id   AF-A0AAD4SA10-F1
#
_cell.length_a   1.000
_cell.length_b   1.000
_cell.length_c   1.000
_cell.angle_alpha   90.00
_cell.angle_beta   90.00
_cell.angle_gamma   90.00
#
_symmetry.space_group_name_H-M   'P 1'
#
loop_
_entity.id
_entity.type
_entity.pdbx_description
1 polymer ?
#
loop_
_entity_poly.entity_id
_entity_poly.type
_entity_poly.pdbx_seq_one_letter_code
_entity_poly.pdbx_strand_id
1 'polypeptide(L)'
;MCLETSGSSIAVAKGKVIRSKSSDMLHNVRIGKGNVRVLVKVALKPSFCLPIPLKGEEEIFLVGEAEGYHVAWPKKLAIKGKKGKKVHEALK
;
A
#
# COMPACT_ATOMS: atom_id res chain seq x y z
N MET A 1 1.13 -9.13 -21.17
CA MET A 1 0.01 -8.85 -20.24
C MET A 1 -0.13 -10.06 -19.34
N CYS A 2 0.24 -9.96 -18.07
CA CYS A 2 0.07 -11.06 -17.12
C CYS A 2 -1.08 -10.70 -16.18
N LEU A 3 -2.22 -11.35 -16.38
CA LEU A 3 -3.34 -11.39 -15.44
C LEU A 3 -3.27 -12.75 -14.75
N GLU A 4 -2.68 -12.80 -13.58
CA GLU A 4 -2.69 -13.93 -12.66
C GLU A 4 -2.75 -13.33 -11.24
N THR A 5 -3.52 -13.83 -10.28
CA THR A 5 -3.78 -15.23 -9.95
C THR A 5 -5.11 -15.41 -9.20
N SER A 6 -5.60 -16.65 -9.28
CA SER A 6 -6.39 -17.34 -8.26
C SER A 6 -6.00 -16.96 -6.81
N GLY A 7 -6.97 -16.40 -6.07
CA GLY A 7 -7.22 -16.63 -4.63
C GLY A 7 -6.15 -16.30 -3.57
N SER A 8 -4.91 -16.00 -3.92
CA SER A 8 -3.83 -15.82 -2.94
C SER A 8 -3.58 -14.35 -2.64
N SER A 9 -3.91 -13.92 -1.43
CA SER A 9 -3.58 -12.57 -0.95
C SER A 9 -2.09 -12.47 -0.67
N ILE A 10 -1.32 -11.86 -1.58
CA ILE A 10 0.11 -11.60 -1.39
C ILE A 10 0.33 -10.35 -0.52
N ALA A 11 1.18 -10.46 0.51
CA ALA A 11 1.62 -9.30 1.28
C ALA A 11 2.82 -8.63 0.58
N VAL A 12 2.63 -7.39 0.14
CA VAL A 12 3.65 -6.63 -0.60
C VAL A 12 4.40 -5.62 0.26
N ALA A 13 3.79 -5.14 1.35
CA ALA A 13 4.34 -4.12 2.22
C ALA A 13 3.83 -4.26 3.65
N LYS A 14 4.62 -3.77 4.61
CA LYS A 14 4.22 -3.55 5.99
C LYS A 14 4.21 -2.05 6.27
N GLY A 15 3.16 -1.59 6.95
CA GLY A 15 3.00 -0.17 7.19
C GLY A 15 2.10 0.16 8.37
N LYS A 16 1.88 1.45 8.59
CA LYS A 16 0.95 1.99 9.58
C LYS A 16 -0.18 2.72 8.86
N VAL A 17 -1.42 2.31 9.11
CA VAL A 17 -2.60 3.04 8.63
C VAL A 17 -2.77 4.28 9.49
N ILE A 18 -2.82 5.44 8.84
CA ILE A 18 -3.02 6.75 9.48
C ILE A 18 -4.48 7.13 9.28
N ARG A 19 -5.11 7.69 10.33
CA ARG A 19 -6.49 8.18 10.24
C ARG A 19 -6.53 9.36 9.28
N SER A 20 -7.31 9.24 8.20
CA SER A 20 -7.46 10.27 7.17
C SER A 20 -8.91 10.33 6.67
N LYS A 21 -9.36 11.50 6.25
CA LYS A 21 -10.63 11.71 5.53
C LYS A 21 -10.40 11.54 4.03
N SER A 22 -11.46 11.28 3.27
CA SER A 22 -11.38 11.17 1.81
C SER A 22 -11.05 12.49 1.11
N SER A 23 -11.29 13.62 1.79
CA SER A 23 -10.93 14.97 1.36
C SER A 23 -9.48 15.35 1.64
N ASP A 24 -8.77 14.57 2.46
CA ASP A 24 -7.39 14.89 2.79
C ASP A 24 -6.51 14.76 1.55
N MET A 25 -5.57 15.69 1.42
CA MET A 25 -4.58 15.70 0.34
C MET A 25 -3.40 14.80 0.72
N LEU A 26 -2.86 14.11 -0.27
CA LEU A 26 -1.63 13.36 -0.20
C LEU A 26 -0.91 13.56 -1.53
N HIS A 27 0.28 14.19 -1.50
CA HIS A 27 1.03 14.58 -2.70
C HIS A 27 0.17 15.37 -3.70
N ASN A 28 -0.49 16.41 -3.22
CA ASN A 28 -1.39 17.28 -4.03
C ASN A 28 -2.60 16.57 -4.68
N VAL A 29 -2.83 15.29 -4.38
CA VAL A 29 -4.00 14.52 -4.84
C VAL A 29 -4.87 14.15 -3.65
N ARG A 30 -6.20 14.24 -3.81
CA ARG A 30 -7.14 13.78 -2.76
C ARG A 30 -6.99 12.27 -2.59
N ILE A 31 -6.94 11.79 -1.35
CA ILE A 31 -6.87 10.34 -1.05
C ILE A 31 -8.01 9.58 -1.71
N GLY A 32 -9.20 10.19 -1.78
CA GLY A 32 -10.37 9.60 -2.42
C GLY A 32 -11.16 8.66 -1.51
N LYS A 33 -12.43 8.45 -1.86
CA LYS A 33 -13.34 7.58 -1.10
C LYS A 33 -12.89 6.12 -1.24
N GLY A 34 -12.85 5.39 -0.13
CA GLY A 34 -12.46 3.97 -0.11
C GLY A 34 -10.95 3.72 0.06
N ASN A 35 -10.13 4.78 0.09
CA ASN A 35 -8.70 4.70 0.35
C ASN A 35 -8.37 5.13 1.79
N VAL A 36 -7.17 4.77 2.24
CA VAL A 36 -6.57 5.19 3.51
C VAL A 36 -5.16 5.68 3.27
N ARG A 37 -4.71 6.61 4.10
CA ARG A 37 -3.28 6.95 4.18
C ARG A 37 -2.53 5.84 4.89
N VAL A 38 -1.45 5.35 4.27
CA VAL A 38 -0.56 4.34 4.84
C VAL A 38 0.88 4.87 4.79
N LEU A 39 1.57 4.84 5.93
CA LEU A 39 3.03 4.96 5.96
C LEU A 39 3.62 3.59 5.64
N VAL A 40 4.35 3.46 4.54
CA VAL A 40 5.10 2.23 4.24
C VAL A 40 6.33 2.20 5.13
N LYS A 41 6.47 1.15 5.94
CA LYS A 41 7.61 0.96 6.84
C LYS A 41 8.66 0.01 6.29
N VAL A 42 8.20 -1.03 5.59
CA VAL A 42 9.06 -2.07 5.00
C VAL A 42 8.40 -2.56 3.72
N ALA A 43 9.14 -2.56 2.61
CA ALA A 43 8.77 -3.24 1.38
C ALA A 43 9.09 -4.74 1.47
N LEU A 44 8.08 -5.61 1.39
CA LEU A 44 8.27 -7.07 1.37
C LEU A 44 8.51 -7.59 -0.06
N LYS A 45 7.93 -6.89 -1.04
CA LYS A 45 8.09 -7.15 -2.47
C LYS A 45 8.42 -5.82 -3.16
N PRO A 46 9.68 -5.36 -3.13
CA PRO A 46 10.05 -4.01 -3.57
C PRO A 46 9.73 -3.75 -5.04
N SER A 47 9.82 -4.77 -5.90
CA SER A 47 9.51 -4.67 -7.34
C SER A 47 8.01 -4.69 -7.67
N PHE A 48 7.12 -4.80 -6.68
CA PHE A 48 5.68 -4.70 -6.94
C PHE A 48 5.25 -3.23 -7.11
N CYS A 49 4.29 -2.99 -7.99
CA CYS A 49 3.69 -1.68 -8.16
C CYS A 49 2.82 -1.29 -6.97
N LEU A 50 2.83 0.01 -6.63
CA LEU A 50 1.86 0.61 -5.74
C LEU A 50 0.45 0.51 -6.35
N PRO A 51 -0.58 0.21 -5.54
CA PRO A 51 -1.97 0.23 -6.01
C PRO A 51 -2.39 1.61 -6.54
N ILE A 52 -1.82 2.67 -5.96
CA ILE A 52 -2.02 4.05 -6.37
C ILE A 52 -0.63 4.69 -6.40
N PRO A 53 -0.05 4.93 -7.59
CA PRO A 53 1.22 5.62 -7.72
C PRO A 53 1.19 7.01 -7.12
N LEU A 54 2.31 7.46 -6.56
CA LEU A 54 2.47 8.84 -6.14
C LEU A 54 2.83 9.65 -7.37
N LYS A 55 1.95 10.58 -7.75
CA LYS A 55 2.16 11.49 -8.86
C LYS A 55 2.41 12.88 -8.26
N GLY A 56 3.66 13.32 -8.29
CA GLY A 56 4.15 14.54 -7.66
C GLY A 56 5.48 14.97 -8.27
N GLU A 57 6.34 15.63 -7.50
CA GLU A 57 7.70 16.01 -7.94
C GLU A 57 8.60 14.79 -8.16
N GLU A 58 8.43 13.74 -7.35
CA GLU A 58 8.99 12.41 -7.58
C GLU A 58 7.85 11.45 -7.91
N GLU A 59 7.90 10.86 -9.10
CA GLU A 59 6.96 9.81 -9.48
C GLU A 59 7.39 8.48 -8.85
N ILE A 60 6.63 8.02 -7.84
CA ILE A 60 6.91 6.77 -7.15
C ILE A 60 5.89 5.73 -7.58
N PHE A 61 6.38 4.65 -8.18
CA PHE A 61 5.54 3.58 -8.72
C PHE A 61 5.71 2.27 -7.97
N LEU A 62 6.88 2.02 -7.38
CA LEU A 62 7.20 0.75 -6.75
C LEU A 62 7.02 0.82 -5.23
N VAL A 63 6.70 -0.33 -4.65
CA VAL A 63 6.56 -0.47 -3.20
C VAL A 63 7.89 -0.24 -2.48
N GLY A 64 9.02 -0.63 -3.11
CA GLY A 64 10.36 -0.41 -2.57
C GLY A 64 10.72 1.08 -2.46
N GLU A 65 10.39 1.85 -3.49
CA GLU A 65 10.62 3.30 -3.54
C GLU A 65 9.72 4.05 -2.55
N ALA A 66 8.57 3.48 -2.21
CA ALA A 66 7.62 4.09 -1.29
C ALA A 66 8.00 3.93 0.19
N GLU A 67 9.07 3.22 0.54
CA GLU A 67 9.48 3.02 1.92
C GLU A 67 9.81 4.35 2.60
N GLY A 68 9.21 4.63 3.76
CA GLY A 68 9.30 5.91 4.45
C GLY A 68 8.28 6.96 3.98
N TYR A 69 7.63 6.76 2.83
CA TYR A 69 6.62 7.69 2.30
C TYR A 69 5.21 7.35 2.77
N HIS A 70 4.35 8.36 2.71
CA HIS A 70 2.91 8.19 2.85
C HIS A 70 2.27 7.94 1.48
N VAL A 71 1.51 6.86 1.36
CA VAL A 71 0.80 6.45 0.14
C VAL A 71 -0.69 6.31 0.38
N ALA A 72 -1.48 6.49 -0.68
CA ALA A 72 -2.89 6.13 -0.67
C ALA A 72 -3.02 4.63 -0.91
N TRP A 73 -3.78 3.93 -0.06
CA TRP A 73 -3.98 2.50 -0.18
C TRP A 73 -5.47 2.15 -0.16
N PRO A 74 -5.97 1.31 -1.08
CA PRO A 74 -7.35 0.84 -1.03
C PRO A 74 -7.65 0.09 0.26
N LYS A 75 -8.70 0.47 0.99
CA LYS A 75 -9.10 -0.16 2.26
C LYS A 75 -9.32 -1.67 2.11
N LYS A 76 -9.85 -2.09 0.95
CA LYS A 76 -10.11 -3.51 0.63
C LYS A 76 -8.83 -4.35 0.51
N LEU A 77 -7.69 -3.72 0.18
CA LEU A 77 -6.39 -4.38 0.07
C LEU A 77 -5.56 -4.27 1.37
N ALA A 78 -5.94 -3.38 2.28
CA ALA A 78 -5.26 -3.20 3.55
C ALA A 78 -5.71 -4.28 4.56
N ILE A 79 -4.88 -5.32 4.73
CA ILE A 79 -5.13 -6.37 5.72
C ILE A 79 -4.72 -5.87 7.12
N LYS A 80 -5.65 -5.90 8.09
CA LYS A 80 -5.41 -5.48 9.49
C LYS A 80 -5.44 -6.66 10.45
N GLY A 81 -4.74 -6.54 11.59
CA GLY A 81 -4.88 -7.43 12.74
C GLY A 81 -4.23 -8.81 12.62
N LYS A 82 -4.77 -9.81 13.33
CA LYS A 82 -4.21 -11.18 13.42
C LYS A 82 -4.04 -11.88 12.06
N LYS A 83 -4.85 -11.51 11.05
CA LYS A 83 -4.73 -12.02 9.67
C LYS A 83 -3.44 -11.56 8.98
N GLY A 84 -2.98 -10.33 9.22
CA GLY A 84 -1.71 -9.83 8.67
C GLY A 84 -0.48 -10.49 9.30
N LYS A 85 -0.59 -10.93 10.57
CA LYS A 85 0.48 -11.70 11.24
C LYS A 85 0.67 -13.09 10.64
N LYS A 86 -0.41 -13.82 10.33
CA LYS A 86 -0.33 -15.13 9.67
C LYS A 86 0.31 -15.06 8.28
N VAL A 87 0.00 -14.04 7.49
CA VAL A 87 0.63 -13.88 6.15
C VAL A 87 2.11 -13.53 6.28
N HIS A 88 2.50 -12.73 7.28
CA HIS A 88 3.91 -12.44 7.56
C HIS A 88 4.69 -13.65 8.06
N GLU A 89 4.07 -14.50 8.88
CA GLU A 89 4.68 -15.71 9.43
C GLU A 89 4.83 -16.82 8.36
N ALA A 90 3.92 -16.88 7.38
CA ALA A 90 4.01 -17.77 6.22
C ALA A 90 4.98 -17.27 5.12
N LEU A 91 5.58 -16.09 5.28
CA LEU A 91 6.57 -15.50 4.37
C LEU A 91 8.01 -15.56 4.90
N LYS A 92 8.21 -16.08 6.12
CA LYS A 92 9.52 -16.46 6.67
C LYS A 92 9.85 -17.89 6.27
#